data_AF-A0A9D2MCK0-F1
#
_entry.id   AF-A0A9D2MCK0-F1
#
_cell.length_a   1.000
_cell.length_b   1.000
_cell.length_c   1.000
_cell.angle_alpha   90.00
_cell.angle_beta   90.00
_cell.angle_gamma   90.00
#
_symmetry.space_group_name_H-M   'P 1'
#
loop_
_entity.id
_entity.type
_entity.pdbx_description
1 polymer ?
#
loop_
_entity_poly.entity_id
_entity_poly.type
_entity_poly.pdbx_seq_one_letter_code
_entity_poly.pdbx_strand_id
1 'polypeptide(L)'
;MAINLMPASVIALGLPLLLFLSGGTSEPLNYVLLFVSIIAMSVFFSVHTLVLYYLLQPYNIQMETKNAAYGILNGLTYFVCYFAMGKELPTLAFGLGVSAFCIVYVAAALLLVYRFAPKTFRLRP
;
A
#
# COMPACT_ATOMS: atom_id res chain seq x y z
N MET A 1 8.46 6.05 2.27
CA MET A 1 7.33 6.72 1.60
C MET A 1 7.75 7.46 0.32
N ALA A 2 8.80 8.29 0.34
CA ALA A 2 9.24 9.08 -0.82
C ALA A 2 9.45 8.26 -2.12
N ILE A 3 10.04 7.07 -2.01
CA ILE A 3 10.35 6.21 -3.18
C ILE A 3 9.07 5.68 -3.87
N ASN A 4 8.03 5.32 -3.12
CA ASN A 4 6.79 4.78 -3.71
C ASN A 4 5.82 5.89 -4.15
N LEU A 5 5.89 7.06 -3.52
CA LEU A 5 4.97 8.16 -3.81
C LEU A 5 5.27 8.83 -5.15
N MET A 6 6.54 8.91 -5.55
CA MET A 6 6.94 9.50 -6.83
C MET A 6 6.32 8.78 -8.04
N PRO A 7 6.54 7.46 -8.26
CA PRO A 7 5.90 6.74 -9.35
C PRO A 7 4.37 6.73 -9.22
N ALA A 8 3.85 6.59 -8.00
CA ALA A 8 2.42 6.64 -7.78
C ALA A 8 1.79 7.98 -8.17
N SER A 9 2.46 9.11 -7.93
CA SER A 9 1.95 10.44 -8.32
C SER A 9 1.89 10.62 -9.83
N VAL A 10 2.89 10.12 -10.56
CA VAL A 10 2.91 10.13 -12.03
C VAL A 10 1.75 9.31 -12.58
N ILE A 11 1.53 8.12 -12.02
CA ILE A 11 0.43 7.23 -12.42
C ILE A 11 -0.93 7.84 -12.02
N ALA A 12 -1.06 8.37 -10.81
CA ALA A 12 -2.29 8.95 -10.29
C ALA A 12 -2.75 10.16 -11.10
N LEU A 13 -1.83 10.95 -11.67
CA LEU A 13 -2.17 12.06 -12.56
C LEU A 13 -2.35 11.59 -14.01
N GLY A 14 -1.46 10.73 -14.49
CA GLY A 14 -1.43 10.29 -15.89
C GLY A 14 -2.65 9.45 -16.29
N LEU A 15 -3.07 8.49 -15.46
CA LEU A 15 -4.18 7.59 -15.79
C LEU A 15 -5.52 8.32 -15.90
N PRO A 16 -5.94 9.14 -14.92
CA PRO A 16 -7.16 9.93 -15.04
C PRO A 16 -7.11 10.93 -16.20
N LEU A 17 -5.96 11.55 -16.47
CA LEU A 17 -5.79 12.45 -17.61
C LEU A 17 -5.99 11.72 -18.95
N LEU A 18 -5.36 10.54 -19.11
CA LEU A 18 -5.55 9.72 -20.31
C LEU A 18 -7.00 9.26 -20.47
N LEU A 19 -7.65 8.87 -19.37
CA LEU A 19 -9.06 8.51 -19.38
C LEU A 19 -9.96 9.69 -19.77
N PHE A 20 -9.59 10.91 -19.37
CA PHE A 20 -10.32 12.13 -19.71
C PHE A 20 -10.17 12.47 -21.19
N LEU A 21 -8.93 12.46 -21.70
CA LEU A 21 -8.62 12.72 -23.10
C LEU A 21 -9.22 11.67 -24.05
N SER A 22 -9.29 10.41 -23.61
CA SER A 22 -9.90 9.32 -24.38
C SER A 22 -11.43 9.31 -24.35
N GLY A 23 -12.07 10.14 -23.51
CA GLY A 23 -13.53 10.10 -23.30
C GLY A 23 -14.03 8.77 -22.70
N GLY A 24 -13.18 8.06 -21.96
CA GLY A 24 -13.45 6.68 -21.50
C GLY A 24 -14.53 6.56 -20.42
N THR A 25 -14.96 7.66 -19.80
CA THR A 25 -16.09 7.68 -18.87
C THR A 25 -16.78 9.05 -18.90
N SER A 26 -18.10 9.08 -18.81
CA SER A 26 -18.89 10.31 -18.69
C SER A 26 -19.00 10.81 -17.24
N GLU A 27 -18.68 9.95 -16.27
CA GLU A 27 -18.91 10.21 -14.85
C GLU A 27 -17.67 10.85 -14.20
N PRO A 28 -17.72 12.13 -13.77
CA PRO A 28 -16.55 12.83 -13.24
C PRO A 28 -15.96 12.19 -11.98
N LEU A 29 -16.78 11.48 -11.20
CA LEU A 29 -16.36 10.79 -9.97
C LEU A 29 -15.31 9.71 -10.22
N ASN A 30 -15.34 9.04 -11.38
CA ASN A 30 -14.41 7.96 -11.68
C ASN A 30 -12.95 8.44 -11.76
N TYR A 31 -12.72 9.68 -12.24
CA TYR A 31 -11.39 10.28 -12.28
C TYR A 31 -10.82 10.52 -10.88
N VAL A 32 -11.65 11.05 -9.98
CA VAL A 32 -11.26 11.33 -8.59
C VAL A 32 -10.99 10.03 -7.85
N LEU A 33 -11.85 9.02 -8.02
CA LEU A 33 -11.69 7.73 -7.37
C LEU A 33 -10.44 7.00 -7.85
N LEU A 34 -10.14 7.05 -9.15
CA LEU A 34 -8.87 6.53 -9.69
C LEU A 34 -7.67 7.22 -9.06
N PHE A 35 -7.65 8.56 -9.03
CA PHE A 35 -6.57 9.31 -8.38
C PHE A 35 -6.39 8.90 -6.91
N VAL A 36 -7.47 8.91 -6.13
CA VAL A 36 -7.45 8.61 -4.70
C VAL A 36 -7.01 7.17 -4.41
N SER A 37 -7.51 6.20 -5.19
CA SER A 37 -7.17 4.78 -5.00
C SER A 37 -5.69 4.49 -5.28
N ILE A 38 -5.09 5.11 -6.28
CA ILE A 38 -3.65 4.95 -6.60
C ILE A 38 -2.79 5.51 -5.45
N ILE A 39 -3.13 6.71 -4.96
CA ILE A 39 -2.43 7.30 -3.82
C ILE A 39 -2.60 6.45 -2.57
N ALA A 40 -3.83 6.03 -2.26
CA ALA A 40 -4.13 5.17 -1.11
C ALA A 40 -3.31 3.87 -1.13
N MET A 41 -3.22 3.22 -2.30
CA MET A 41 -2.41 2.01 -2.47
C MET A 41 -0.92 2.25 -2.22
N SER A 42 -0.38 3.38 -2.69
CA SER A 42 1.02 3.76 -2.44
C SER A 42 1.32 3.97 -0.95
N VAL A 43 0.38 4.60 -0.24
CA VAL A 43 0.45 4.76 1.22
C VAL A 43 0.37 3.41 1.91
N PHE A 44 -0.57 2.54 1.53
CA PHE A 44 -0.73 1.20 2.11
C PHE A 44 0.57 0.39 2.04
N PHE A 45 1.16 0.24 0.85
CA PHE A 45 2.42 -0.50 0.71
C PHE A 45 3.56 0.14 1.50
N SER A 46 3.64 1.48 1.54
CA SER A 46 4.65 2.18 2.34
C SER A 46 4.50 1.90 3.84
N VAL A 47 3.27 1.99 4.37
CA VAL A 47 2.99 1.74 5.79
C VAL A 47 3.19 0.27 6.13
N HIS A 48 2.75 -0.65 5.26
CA HIS A 48 2.94 -2.09 5.45
C HIS A 48 4.42 -2.44 5.63
N THR A 49 5.29 -1.97 4.74
CA THR A 49 6.74 -2.21 4.86
C THR A 49 7.32 -1.60 6.14
N LEU A 50 6.89 -0.40 6.53
CA LEU A 50 7.35 0.24 7.78
C LEU A 50 6.91 -0.55 9.02
N VAL A 51 5.67 -1.01 9.08
CA VAL A 51 5.15 -1.80 10.21
C VAL A 51 5.93 -3.09 10.35
N LEU A 52 6.13 -3.80 9.24
CA LEU A 52 6.94 -5.02 9.25
C LEU A 52 8.38 -4.72 9.70
N TYR A 53 8.97 -3.62 9.24
CA TYR A 53 10.30 -3.20 9.67
C TYR A 53 10.36 -2.94 11.19
N TYR A 54 9.42 -2.18 11.76
CA TYR A 54 9.41 -1.84 13.18
C TYR A 54 9.09 -3.03 14.09
N LEU A 55 8.24 -3.96 13.65
CA LEU A 55 7.85 -5.11 14.46
C LEU A 55 8.84 -6.28 14.36
N LEU A 56 9.35 -6.55 13.17
CA LEU A 56 10.11 -7.78 12.87
C LEU A 56 11.61 -7.54 12.71
N GLN A 57 12.03 -6.29 12.53
CA GLN A 57 13.43 -5.86 12.38
C GLN A 57 14.25 -6.83 11.51
N PRO A 58 13.86 -7.01 10.23
CA PRO A 58 14.35 -8.11 9.40
C PRO A 58 15.81 -7.97 8.96
N TYR A 59 16.39 -6.77 9.08
CA TYR A 59 17.74 -6.43 8.64
C TYR A 59 18.73 -6.44 9.80
N ASN A 60 19.85 -7.16 9.66
CA ASN A 60 21.01 -7.02 10.54
C ASN A 60 21.90 -5.83 10.08
N ILE A 61 22.99 -5.56 10.81
CA ILE A 61 23.97 -4.50 10.46
C ILE A 61 24.58 -4.69 9.06
N GLN A 62 24.62 -5.93 8.56
CA GLN A 62 25.14 -6.30 7.24
C GLN A 62 24.06 -6.28 6.13
N MET A 63 22.86 -5.79 6.43
CA MET A 63 21.68 -5.77 5.54
C MET A 63 21.17 -7.16 5.08
N GLU A 64 21.54 -8.24 5.76
CA GLU A 64 21.02 -9.57 5.47
C GLU A 64 19.61 -9.75 6.04
N THR A 65 18.67 -10.17 5.19
CA THR A 65 17.31 -10.54 5.61
C THR A 65 17.33 -11.90 6.31
N LYS A 66 17.40 -11.91 7.65
CA LYS A 66 17.33 -13.18 8.43
C LYS A 66 15.93 -13.61 8.83
N ASN A 67 14.93 -12.72 8.75
CA ASN A 67 13.61 -13.02 9.29
C ASN A 67 12.67 -13.67 8.25
N ALA A 68 12.46 -14.98 8.37
CA ALA A 68 11.51 -15.73 7.52
C ALA A 68 10.06 -15.20 7.65
N ALA A 69 9.66 -14.68 8.81
CA ALA A 69 8.33 -14.12 9.01
C ALA A 69 8.09 -12.87 8.13
N TYR A 70 9.13 -12.06 7.90
CA TYR A 70 9.06 -10.91 6.98
C TYR A 70 8.79 -11.37 5.55
N GLY A 71 9.49 -12.41 5.09
CA GLY A 71 9.29 -12.98 3.76
C GLY A 71 7.88 -13.54 3.57
N ILE A 72 7.36 -14.27 4.55
CA ILE A 72 6.01 -14.87 4.48
C ILE A 72 4.93 -13.77 4.43
N LEU A 73 5.01 -12.75 5.29
CA LEU A 73 4.01 -11.67 5.34
C LEU A 73 4.01 -10.82 4.07
N ASN A 74 5.20 -10.52 3.54
CA ASN A 74 5.33 -9.79 2.29
C ASN A 74 4.81 -10.64 1.12
N GLY A 75 5.17 -11.93 1.08
CA GLY A 75 4.68 -12.89 0.08
C GLY A 75 3.16 -13.04 0.09
N LEU A 76 2.54 -13.11 1.27
CA LEU A 76 1.09 -13.17 1.42
C LEU A 76 0.42 -11.91 0.86
N THR A 77 0.99 -10.74 1.15
CA THR A 77 0.46 -9.46 0.65
C THR A 77 0.50 -9.40 -0.87
N TYR A 78 1.63 -9.78 -1.48
CA TYR A 78 1.75 -9.85 -2.95
C TYR A 78 0.84 -10.91 -3.57
N PHE A 79 0.63 -12.05 -2.90
CA PHE A 79 -0.29 -13.09 -3.35
C PHE A 79 -1.74 -12.57 -3.44
N VAL A 80 -2.20 -11.83 -2.42
CA VAL A 80 -3.52 -11.19 -2.43
C VAL A 80 -3.63 -10.17 -3.57
N CYS A 81 -2.62 -9.33 -3.76
CA CYS A 81 -2.60 -8.35 -4.85
C CYS A 81 -2.60 -9.02 -6.23
N TYR A 82 -1.88 -10.12 -6.40
CA TYR A 82 -1.87 -10.89 -7.64
C TYR A 82 -3.26 -11.44 -7.97
N PHE A 83 -3.95 -12.01 -6.98
CA PHE A 83 -5.31 -12.51 -7.16
C PHE A 83 -6.32 -11.39 -7.49
N ALA A 84 -6.12 -10.20 -6.91
CA ALA A 84 -6.96 -9.03 -7.17
C ALA A 84 -6.74 -8.42 -8.57
N MET A 85 -5.54 -8.55 -9.15
CA MET A 85 -5.17 -7.89 -10.42
C MET A 85 -6.03 -8.33 -11.61
N GLY A 86 -6.52 -9.57 -11.63
CA GLY A 86 -7.35 -10.10 -12.72
C GLY A 86 -8.86 -9.86 -12.56
N LYS A 87 -9.30 -9.13 -11.53
CA LYS A 87 -10.72 -8.91 -11.24
C LYS A 87 -11.19 -7.59 -11.83
N GLU A 88 -12.12 -7.66 -12.77
CA GLU A 88 -12.83 -6.48 -13.26
C GLU A 88 -13.89 -6.06 -12.24
N LEU A 89 -13.65 -4.96 -11.55
CA LEU A 89 -14.57 -4.40 -10.57
C LEU A 89 -15.05 -3.01 -11.03
N PRO A 90 -16.32 -2.64 -10.77
CA PRO A 90 -16.77 -1.27 -10.98
C PRO A 90 -15.87 -0.29 -10.25
N THR A 91 -15.50 0.82 -10.90
CA THR A 91 -14.55 1.82 -10.39
C THR A 91 -14.98 2.37 -9.03
N LEU A 92 -16.28 2.55 -8.81
CA LEU A 92 -16.87 2.95 -7.54
C LEU A 92 -16.62 1.93 -6.43
N ALA A 93 -16.91 0.65 -6.68
CA ALA A 93 -16.74 -0.42 -5.72
C ALA A 93 -15.25 -0.62 -5.37
N PHE A 94 -14.39 -0.59 -6.40
CA PHE A 94 -12.95 -0.69 -6.22
C PHE A 94 -12.39 0.50 -5.42
N GLY A 95 -12.70 1.73 -5.84
CA GLY A 95 -12.19 2.94 -5.21
C GLY A 95 -12.59 3.03 -3.73
N LEU A 96 -13.88 2.87 -3.43
CA LEU A 96 -14.36 2.89 -2.06
C LEU A 96 -13.79 1.73 -1.23
N GLY A 97 -13.75 0.52 -1.77
CA GLY A 97 -13.23 -0.66 -1.09
C GLY A 97 -11.76 -0.51 -0.73
N VAL A 98 -10.92 -0.11 -1.69
CA VAL A 98 -9.49 0.09 -1.49
C VAL A 98 -9.23 1.23 -0.50
N SER A 99 -9.92 2.36 -0.64
CA SER A 99 -9.75 3.50 0.28
C SER A 99 -10.15 3.12 1.71
N ALA A 100 -11.29 2.47 1.91
CA ALA A 100 -11.74 2.02 3.22
C ALA A 100 -10.75 1.01 3.84
N PHE A 101 -10.32 0.03 3.06
CA PHE A 101 -9.31 -0.95 3.49
C PHE A 101 -8.01 -0.28 3.90
N CYS A 102 -7.50 0.67 3.10
CA CYS A 102 -6.28 1.40 3.41
C CYS A 102 -6.40 2.19 4.72
N ILE A 103 -7.52 2.90 4.93
CA ILE A 103 -7.75 3.68 6.15
C ILE A 103 -7.77 2.75 7.38
N VAL A 104 -8.55 1.67 7.32
CA VAL A 104 -8.65 0.69 8.42
C VAL A 104 -7.29 0.05 8.71
N TYR A 105 -6.58 -0.36 7.65
CA TYR A 105 -5.26 -0.98 7.78
C TYR A 105 -4.24 -0.01 8.39
N VAL A 106 -4.17 1.23 7.91
CA VAL A 106 -3.26 2.25 8.45
C VAL A 106 -3.57 2.55 9.91
N ALA A 107 -4.85 2.67 10.28
CA ALA A 107 -5.24 2.87 11.68
C ALA A 107 -4.81 1.69 12.57
N ALA A 108 -5.06 0.45 12.13
CA ALA A 108 -4.64 -0.76 12.84
C ALA A 108 -3.10 -0.86 12.93
N ALA A 109 -2.40 -0.56 11.84
CA ALA A 109 -0.94 -0.51 11.78
C ALA A 109 -0.33 0.48 12.78
N LEU A 110 -0.87 1.70 12.84
CA LEU A 110 -0.42 2.72 13.79
C LEU A 110 -0.65 2.28 15.23
N LEU A 111 -1.81 1.69 15.54
CA LEU A 111 -2.11 1.11 16.86
C LEU A 111 -1.12 0.00 17.23
N LEU A 112 -0.84 -0.91 16.30
CA LEU A 112 0.11 -2.00 16.52
C LEU A 112 1.53 -1.48 16.74
N VAL A 113 1.99 -0.55 15.91
CA VAL A 113 3.32 0.08 16.08
C VAL A 113 3.39 0.78 17.42
N TYR A 114 2.41 1.61 17.79
CA TYR A 114 2.41 2.32 19.07
C TYR A 114 2.48 1.37 20.27
N ARG A 115 1.79 0.22 20.21
CA ARG A 115 1.74 -0.75 21.31
C ARG A 115 2.97 -1.66 21.37
N PHE A 116 3.50 -2.10 20.23
CA PHE A 116 4.52 -3.16 20.15
C PHE A 116 5.92 -2.65 19.81
N ALA A 117 6.07 -1.56 19.07
CA ALA A 117 7.38 -0.99 18.76
C ALA A 117 8.27 -0.72 19.99
N PRO A 118 7.78 -0.18 21.13
CA PRO A 118 8.65 0.02 22.29
C PRO A 118 9.18 -1.29 22.90
N LYS A 119 8.54 -2.44 22.62
CA LYS A 119 8.95 -3.76 23.12
C LYS A 119 9.81 -4.54 22.12
N THR A 120 9.62 -4.34 20.81
CA THR A 120 10.32 -5.08 19.75
C THR A 120 11.53 -4.35 19.17
N PHE A 121 11.63 -3.02 19.32
CA PHE A 121 12.75 -2.24 18.80
C PHE A 121 14.01 -2.44 19.66
N ARG A 122 14.79 -3.47 19.34
CA ARG A 122 16.11 -3.71 19.94
C ARG A 122 17.13 -3.76 18.82
N LEU A 123 18.02 -2.77 18.73
CA LEU A 123 19.15 -2.79 17.81
C LEU A 123 19.95 -4.09 18.03
N ARG A 124 19.83 -5.03 17.08
CA ARG A 124 20.63 -6.26 17.08
C ARG A 124 21.96 -5.91 16.42
N PRO A 125 23.10 -6.11 17.09
CA PRO A 125 24.41 -5.99 16.45
C PRO A 125 24.58 -7.00 15.31
#